data_AF-A0A069PIN6-F1
#
_entry.id   AF-A0A069PIN6-F1
#
_cell.length_a   1.000
_cell.length_b   1.000
_cell.length_c   1.000
_cell.angle_alpha   90.00
_cell.angle_beta   90.00
_cell.angle_gamma   90.00
#
_symmetry.space_group_name_H-M   'P 1'
#
loop_
_entity.id
_entity.type
_entity.pdbx_description
1 polymer ?
#
loop_
_entity_poly.entity_id
_entity_poly.type
_entity_poly.pdbx_seq_one_letter_code
_entity_poly.pdbx_strand_id
1 'polypeptide(L)'
;MRRAALCAGALASLLAAQPAFAFSGELEDTLADIVSVIVVLFVPIGAVVLFWKVHVLPELAAEKRHHPQKEAIKVLCIMSLLFGGLLWPLAWLWAYTKPVGYRLAYGRDKHDDYYTELAAKGESDTASHAGVVDPEVLRREIASLQSRLREVEATPSAKGAPPPAL
;
A
#
# COMPACT_ATOMS: atom_id res chain seq x y z
N MET A 1 17.92 -22.07 19.82
CA MET A 1 18.24 -21.44 18.51
C MET A 1 19.29 -22.18 17.67
N ARG A 2 20.05 -23.16 18.20
CA ARG A 2 21.07 -23.92 17.42
C ARG A 2 20.54 -25.00 16.46
N ARG A 3 19.25 -25.39 16.55
CA ARG A 3 18.66 -26.44 15.70
C ARG A 3 18.19 -25.96 14.33
N ALA A 4 17.92 -24.65 14.17
CA ALA A 4 17.50 -24.08 12.89
C ALA A 4 18.66 -23.98 11.87
N ALA A 5 19.90 -23.86 12.35
CA ALA A 5 21.09 -23.81 11.49
C ALA A 5 21.41 -25.18 10.85
N LEU A 6 21.04 -26.28 11.52
CA LEU A 6 21.24 -27.65 10.99
C LEU A 6 20.30 -27.96 9.82
N CYS A 7 19.09 -27.40 9.80
CA CYS A 7 18.13 -27.62 8.71
C CYS A 7 18.46 -26.83 7.45
N ALA A 8 19.05 -25.63 7.58
CA ALA A 8 19.51 -24.85 6.43
C ALA A 8 20.71 -25.49 5.73
N GLY A 9 21.64 -26.08 6.50
CA GLY A 9 22.77 -26.85 5.93
C GLY A 9 22.33 -28.12 5.20
N ALA A 10 21.32 -28.83 5.73
CA ALA A 10 20.80 -30.05 5.12
C ALA A 10 20.07 -29.79 3.79
N LEU A 11 19.37 -28.66 3.66
CA LEU A 11 18.67 -28.29 2.43
C LEU A 11 19.65 -27.86 1.32
N ALA A 12 20.78 -27.24 1.69
CA ALA A 12 21.87 -26.94 0.76
C ALA A 12 22.58 -28.21 0.24
N SER A 13 22.75 -29.23 1.11
CA SER A 13 23.31 -30.52 0.68
C SER A 13 22.36 -31.35 -0.21
N LEU A 14 21.04 -31.15 -0.09
CA LEU A 14 20.07 -31.86 -0.93
C LEU A 14 19.98 -31.28 -2.36
N LEU A 15 20.34 -30.00 -2.55
CA LEU A 15 20.42 -29.38 -3.87
C LEU A 15 21.70 -29.78 -4.65
N ALA A 16 22.74 -30.20 -3.92
CA ALA A 16 24.02 -30.65 -4.50
C ALA A 16 23.98 -32.09 -5.06
N ALA A 17 22.97 -32.89 -4.71
CA ALA A 17 22.78 -34.24 -5.23
C ALA A 17 21.88 -34.21 -6.48
N GLN A 18 22.41 -33.65 -7.58
CA GLN A 18 21.80 -33.86 -8.89
C GLN A 18 22.17 -35.27 -9.39
N PRO A 19 21.25 -36.03 -10.02
CA PRO A 19 21.61 -37.28 -10.67
C PRO A 19 22.52 -36.94 -11.87
N ALA A 20 23.81 -37.28 -11.76
CA ALA A 20 24.73 -37.26 -12.89
C ALA A 20 24.30 -38.34 -13.88
N PHE A 21 23.40 -37.99 -14.80
CA PHE A 21 23.16 -38.77 -16.01
C PHE A 21 24.43 -38.69 -16.85
N ALA A 22 25.25 -39.73 -16.80
CA ALA A 22 26.48 -39.85 -17.57
C ALA A 22 26.16 -39.97 -19.08
N PHE A 23 25.94 -38.83 -19.71
CA PHE A 23 26.06 -38.65 -21.15
C PHE A 23 27.56 -38.59 -21.51
N SER A 24 27.93 -39.02 -22.71
CA SER A 24 29.32 -38.96 -23.21
C SER A 24 29.91 -37.55 -23.03
N GLY A 25 31.17 -37.42 -22.58
CA GLY A 25 31.77 -36.13 -22.22
C GLY A 25 31.70 -35.04 -23.30
N GLU A 26 31.69 -35.43 -24.58
CA GLU A 26 31.54 -34.49 -25.71
C GLU A 26 30.13 -33.85 -25.77
N LEU A 27 29.09 -34.59 -25.36
CA LEU A 27 27.73 -34.08 -25.26
C LEU A 27 27.53 -33.23 -24.00
N GLU A 28 28.23 -33.55 -22.92
CA GLU A 28 28.25 -32.73 -21.69
C GLU A 28 28.84 -31.35 -21.98
N ASP A 29 30.02 -31.30 -22.59
CA ASP A 29 30.70 -30.03 -22.93
C ASP A 29 29.85 -29.17 -23.86
N THR A 30 29.29 -29.78 -24.91
CA THR A 30 28.44 -29.05 -25.88
C THR A 30 27.15 -28.54 -25.23
N LEU A 31 26.51 -29.34 -24.37
CA LEU A 31 25.29 -28.92 -23.67
C LEU A 31 25.60 -27.81 -22.66
N ALA A 32 26.71 -27.91 -21.94
CA ALA A 32 27.15 -26.90 -20.97
C ALA A 32 27.41 -25.55 -21.66
N ASP A 33 28.06 -25.54 -22.82
CA ASP A 33 28.30 -24.32 -23.60
C ASP A 33 26.99 -23.68 -24.08
N ILE A 34 26.05 -24.49 -24.60
CA ILE A 34 24.74 -23.99 -25.04
C ILE A 34 23.95 -23.40 -23.85
N VAL A 35 23.88 -24.12 -22.73
CA VAL A 35 23.17 -23.65 -21.53
C VAL A 35 23.83 -22.38 -20.98
N SER A 36 25.15 -22.32 -20.94
CA SER A 36 25.91 -21.14 -20.49
C SER A 36 25.56 -19.91 -21.33
N VAL A 37 25.59 -20.01 -22.65
CA VAL A 37 25.23 -18.91 -23.56
C VAL A 37 23.79 -18.46 -23.34
N ILE A 38 22.84 -19.41 -23.21
CA ILE A 38 21.44 -19.10 -22.94
C ILE A 38 21.30 -18.38 -21.59
N VAL A 39 21.94 -18.87 -20.54
CA VAL A 39 21.87 -18.27 -19.21
C VAL A 39 22.44 -16.84 -19.23
N VAL A 40 23.62 -16.65 -19.82
CA VAL A 40 24.28 -15.34 -19.91
C VAL A 40 23.45 -14.33 -20.71
N LEU A 41 22.69 -14.76 -21.73
CA LEU A 41 21.83 -13.88 -22.53
C LEU A 41 20.46 -13.62 -21.88
N PHE A 42 19.75 -14.67 -21.47
CA PHE A 42 18.35 -14.57 -21.05
C PHE A 42 18.18 -14.21 -19.57
N VAL A 43 19.09 -14.63 -18.68
CA VAL A 43 19.00 -14.26 -17.26
C VAL A 43 19.08 -12.76 -17.02
N PRO A 44 20.01 -11.97 -17.60
CA PRO A 44 20.00 -10.53 -17.39
C PRO A 44 18.75 -9.86 -17.94
N ILE A 45 18.21 -10.34 -19.08
CA ILE A 45 16.95 -9.82 -19.63
C ILE A 45 15.81 -10.08 -18.65
N GLY A 46 15.68 -11.32 -18.16
CA GLY A 46 14.68 -11.68 -17.16
C GLY A 46 14.83 -10.89 -15.85
N ALA A 47 16.06 -10.71 -15.39
CA ALA A 47 16.38 -9.93 -14.21
C ALA A 47 15.96 -8.47 -14.38
N VAL A 48 16.25 -7.83 -15.51
CA VAL A 48 15.85 -6.45 -15.80
C VAL A 48 14.33 -6.31 -15.85
N VAL A 49 13.61 -7.24 -16.49
CA VAL A 49 12.15 -7.20 -16.57
C VAL A 49 11.52 -7.36 -15.17
N LEU A 50 12.00 -8.33 -14.39
CA LEU A 50 11.53 -8.56 -13.03
C LEU A 50 11.82 -7.34 -12.14
N PHE A 51 13.06 -6.84 -12.22
CA PHE A 51 13.52 -5.65 -11.50
C PHE A 51 12.63 -4.45 -11.81
N TRP A 52 12.31 -4.22 -13.08
CA TRP A 52 11.49 -3.09 -13.51
C TRP A 52 10.04 -3.22 -13.02
N LYS A 53 9.42 -4.40 -13.19
CA LYS A 53 8.06 -4.68 -12.68
C LYS A 53 7.97 -4.43 -11.17
N VAL A 54 8.95 -4.91 -10.43
CA VAL A 54 8.99 -4.79 -8.97
C VAL A 54 9.18 -3.34 -8.51
N HIS A 55 9.96 -2.53 -9.22
CA HIS A 55 10.18 -1.11 -8.88
C HIS A 55 8.98 -0.19 -9.19
N VAL A 56 8.12 -0.56 -10.14
CA VAL A 56 6.94 0.25 -10.52
C VAL A 56 5.72 -0.03 -9.61
N LEU A 57 5.66 -1.22 -8.99
CA LEU A 57 4.54 -1.61 -8.11
C LEU A 57 4.29 -0.70 -6.90
N PRO A 58 5.30 -0.17 -6.18
CA PRO A 58 5.10 0.70 -5.03
C PRO A 58 4.35 2.01 -5.37
N GLU A 59 4.65 2.60 -6.53
CA GLU A 59 3.96 3.80 -7.04
C GLU A 59 2.49 3.50 -7.32
N LEU A 60 2.22 2.41 -8.03
CA LEU A 60 0.86 1.98 -8.37
C LEU A 60 0.02 1.62 -7.13
N ALA A 61 0.66 1.07 -6.10
CA ALA A 61 0.02 0.78 -4.82
C ALA A 61 -0.31 2.07 -4.04
N ALA A 62 0.58 3.06 -4.08
CA ALA A 62 0.37 4.36 -3.43
C ALA A 62 -0.75 5.18 -4.09
N GLU A 63 -0.84 5.16 -5.43
CA GLU A 63 -1.91 5.82 -6.18
C GLU A 63 -3.28 5.21 -5.86
N LYS A 64 -3.41 3.88 -5.93
CA LYS A 64 -4.67 3.18 -5.60
C LYS A 64 -5.14 3.41 -4.17
N ARG A 65 -4.21 3.73 -3.25
CA ARG A 65 -4.51 3.98 -1.83
C ARG A 65 -4.66 5.47 -1.50
N HIS A 66 -4.46 6.37 -2.47
CA HIS A 66 -4.38 7.82 -2.26
C HIS A 66 -3.45 8.20 -1.09
N HIS A 67 -2.26 7.58 -1.05
CA HIS A 67 -1.31 7.82 0.03
C HIS A 67 -0.83 9.28 0.00
N PRO A 68 -0.84 10.02 1.13
CA PRO A 68 -0.43 11.43 1.16
C PRO A 68 1.03 11.66 0.79
N GLN A 69 1.85 10.60 0.76
CA GLN A 69 3.29 10.65 0.45
C GLN A 69 3.65 9.91 -0.86
N LYS A 70 2.76 9.94 -1.87
CA LYS A 70 3.00 9.33 -3.19
C LYS A 70 4.32 9.79 -3.83
N GLU A 71 4.60 11.08 -3.79
CA GLU A 71 5.82 11.68 -4.37
C GLU A 71 7.10 11.25 -3.64
N ALA A 72 7.04 11.09 -2.32
CA ALA A 72 8.20 10.63 -1.54
C ALA A 72 8.56 9.18 -1.86
N ILE A 73 7.56 8.31 -2.07
CA ILE A 73 7.78 6.92 -2.51
C ILE A 73 8.42 6.90 -3.91
N LYS A 74 7.98 7.78 -4.81
CA LYS A 74 8.55 7.91 -6.16
C LYS A 74 10.02 8.32 -6.14
N VAL A 75 10.36 9.35 -5.33
CA VAL A 75 11.75 9.79 -5.15
C VAL A 75 12.60 8.68 -4.52
N LEU A 76 12.06 7.93 -3.56
CA LEU A 76 12.76 6.81 -2.95
C LEU A 76 13.00 5.66 -3.95
N CYS A 77 12.09 5.44 -4.89
CA CYS A 77 12.28 4.47 -5.98
C CYS A 77 13.39 4.90 -6.95
N ILE A 78 13.43 6.17 -7.36
CA ILE A 78 14.49 6.72 -8.22
C ILE A 78 15.85 6.71 -7.50
N MET A 79 15.87 7.06 -6.21
CA MET A 79 17.06 6.93 -5.36
C MET A 79 17.51 5.47 -5.23
N SER A 80 16.58 4.53 -5.03
CA SER A 80 16.90 3.09 -5.03
C SER A 80 17.61 2.69 -6.31
N LEU A 81 17.12 3.12 -7.48
CA LEU A 81 17.79 2.88 -8.77
C LEU A 81 19.22 3.43 -8.78
N LEU A 82 19.45 4.63 -8.24
CA LEU A 82 20.78 5.23 -8.15
C LEU A 82 21.72 4.41 -7.25
N PHE A 83 21.20 3.84 -6.17
CA PHE A 83 21.94 2.97 -5.24
C PHE A 83 21.94 1.48 -5.66
N GLY A 84 21.69 1.18 -6.94
CA GLY A 84 21.77 -0.19 -7.46
C GLY A 84 20.61 -1.10 -7.03
N GLY A 85 19.48 -0.52 -6.67
CA GLY A 85 18.25 -1.23 -6.30
C GLY A 85 18.19 -1.70 -4.85
N LEU A 86 19.16 -1.35 -4.00
CA LEU A 86 19.22 -1.88 -2.62
C LEU A 86 18.09 -1.38 -1.71
N LEU A 87 17.52 -0.20 -1.98
CA LEU A 87 16.48 0.43 -1.14
C LEU A 87 15.05 -0.03 -1.47
N TRP A 88 14.88 -0.93 -2.43
CA TRP A 88 13.56 -1.42 -2.86
C TRP A 88 12.67 -2.03 -1.75
N PRO A 89 13.19 -2.75 -0.71
CA PRO A 89 12.34 -3.34 0.32
C PRO A 89 11.80 -2.25 1.26
N LEU A 90 12.56 -1.16 1.42
CA LEU A 90 12.12 0.02 2.17
C LEU A 90 10.97 0.71 1.46
N ALA A 91 10.99 0.81 0.12
CA ALA A 91 9.88 1.36 -0.66
C ALA A 91 8.58 0.56 -0.44
N TRP A 92 8.71 -0.77 -0.44
CA TRP A 92 7.60 -1.67 -0.13
C TRP A 92 7.11 -1.51 1.30
N LEU A 93 8.00 -1.51 2.28
CA LEU A 93 7.63 -1.30 3.69
C LEU A 93 6.84 0.01 3.85
N TRP A 94 7.33 1.09 3.25
CA TRP A 94 6.73 2.42 3.39
C TRP A 94 5.39 2.56 2.68
N ALA A 95 5.22 1.94 1.50
CA ALA A 95 3.94 1.88 0.80
C ALA A 95 2.83 1.18 1.62
N TYR A 96 3.22 0.27 2.53
CA TYR A 96 2.28 -0.46 3.38
C TYR A 96 2.15 0.11 4.81
N THR A 97 3.04 1.01 5.24
CA THR A 97 2.90 1.68 6.54
C THR A 97 1.85 2.80 6.50
N LYS A 98 0.99 2.89 7.51
CA LYS A 98 -0.01 3.98 7.61
C LYS A 98 0.67 5.29 8.05
N PRO A 99 0.30 6.46 7.45
CA PRO A 99 0.89 7.75 7.77
C PRO A 99 0.34 8.30 9.09
N VAL A 100 0.74 7.70 10.21
CA VAL A 100 0.30 8.06 11.56
C VAL A 100 0.65 9.51 11.95
N GLY A 101 1.78 10.04 11.47
CA GLY A 101 2.18 11.43 11.71
C GLY A 101 1.30 12.43 10.98
N TYR A 102 0.94 12.16 9.71
CA TYR A 102 0.03 13.01 8.94
C TYR A 102 -1.37 13.02 9.56
N ARG A 103 -1.82 11.86 10.05
CA ARG A 103 -3.09 11.72 10.76
C ARG A 103 -3.15 12.47 12.09
N LEU A 104 -2.04 12.54 12.81
CA LEU A 104 -1.96 13.26 14.09
C LEU A 104 -1.94 14.78 13.89
N ALA A 105 -1.27 15.27 12.83
CA ALA A 105 -1.16 16.70 12.54
C ALA A 105 -2.40 17.28 11.83
N TYR A 106 -2.96 16.53 10.86
CA TYR A 106 -4.03 17.04 9.98
C TYR A 106 -5.36 16.31 10.15
N GLY A 107 -5.44 15.30 11.03
CA GLY A 107 -6.68 14.56 11.30
C GLY A 107 -7.22 13.73 10.11
N ARG A 108 -6.54 13.75 8.97
CA ARG A 108 -6.94 13.08 7.72
C ARG A 108 -5.90 12.04 7.30
N ASP A 109 -6.37 11.00 6.60
CA ASP A 109 -5.54 9.87 6.14
C ASP A 109 -5.17 9.95 4.65
N LYS A 110 -5.77 10.88 3.90
CA LYS A 110 -5.66 10.97 2.43
C LYS A 110 -5.19 12.34 1.97
N HIS A 111 -4.57 12.40 0.80
CA HIS A 111 -4.13 13.65 0.16
C HIS A 111 -5.31 14.57 -0.19
N ASP A 112 -5.07 15.87 -0.29
CA ASP A 112 -6.09 16.90 -0.54
C ASP A 112 -6.86 16.68 -1.85
N ASP A 113 -6.19 16.13 -2.87
CA ASP A 113 -6.77 15.72 -4.16
C ASP A 113 -7.99 14.78 -3.98
N TYR A 114 -7.94 13.86 -2.99
CA TYR A 114 -9.04 12.94 -2.73
C TYR A 114 -10.28 13.67 -2.19
N TYR A 115 -10.09 14.68 -1.34
CA TYR A 115 -11.20 15.42 -0.73
C TYR A 115 -11.78 16.46 -1.69
N THR A 116 -10.98 17.00 -2.59
CA THR A 116 -11.44 17.90 -3.67
C THR A 116 -12.25 17.14 -4.72
N GLU A 117 -11.84 15.93 -5.13
CA GLU A 117 -12.69 15.08 -5.97
C GLU A 117 -13.98 14.63 -5.27
N LEU A 118 -13.92 14.30 -3.97
CA LEU A 118 -15.12 13.98 -3.19
C LEU A 118 -16.08 15.18 -3.11
N ALA A 119 -15.54 16.40 -2.97
CA ALA A 119 -16.33 17.63 -2.94
C ALA A 119 -16.95 17.93 -4.31
N ALA A 120 -16.19 17.79 -5.40
CA ALA A 120 -16.69 17.98 -6.76
C ALA A 120 -17.78 16.94 -7.12
N LYS A 121 -17.60 15.69 -6.68
CA LYS A 121 -18.58 14.62 -6.86
C LYS A 121 -19.81 14.83 -5.98
N GLY A 122 -19.61 15.33 -4.77
CA GLY A 122 -20.66 15.77 -3.87
C GLY A 122 -21.47 16.92 -4.46
N GLU A 123 -20.85 17.91 -5.10
CA GLU A 123 -21.54 18.99 -5.81
C GLU A 123 -22.29 18.48 -7.05
N SER A 124 -21.75 17.53 -7.80
CA SER A 124 -22.48 16.93 -8.94
C SER A 124 -23.65 16.05 -8.51
N ASP A 125 -23.49 15.30 -7.43
CA ASP A 125 -24.57 14.51 -6.83
C ASP A 125 -25.60 15.44 -6.18
N THR A 126 -25.17 16.51 -5.51
CA THR A 126 -26.06 17.54 -4.96
C THR A 126 -26.78 18.30 -6.08
N ALA A 127 -26.14 18.57 -7.21
CA ALA A 127 -26.78 19.20 -8.37
C ALA A 127 -27.79 18.27 -9.06
N SER A 128 -27.52 16.95 -9.09
CA SER A 128 -28.47 15.96 -9.62
C SER A 128 -29.62 15.65 -8.66
N HIS A 129 -29.37 15.72 -7.34
CA HIS A 129 -30.39 15.58 -6.29
C HIS A 129 -31.11 16.88 -5.94
N ALA A 130 -30.58 18.06 -6.29
CA ALA A 130 -31.23 19.37 -6.06
C ALA A 130 -32.52 19.52 -6.87
N GLY A 131 -32.72 18.73 -7.93
CA GLY A 131 -34.00 18.62 -8.63
C GLY A 131 -35.05 17.76 -7.91
N VAL A 132 -34.66 16.99 -6.89
CA VAL A 132 -35.50 16.00 -6.19
C VAL A 132 -35.69 16.33 -4.69
N VAL A 133 -34.76 17.07 -4.09
CA VAL A 133 -34.84 17.49 -2.68
C VAL A 133 -35.66 18.77 -2.56
N ASP A 134 -36.86 18.64 -2.03
CA ASP A 134 -37.78 19.75 -1.81
C ASP A 134 -37.20 20.72 -0.74
N PRO A 135 -36.88 21.98 -1.08
CA PRO A 135 -36.20 22.91 -0.18
C PRO A 135 -36.99 23.18 1.11
N GLU A 136 -38.31 22.97 1.09
CA GLU A 136 -39.18 23.12 2.25
C GLU A 136 -39.01 22.01 3.29
N VAL A 137 -38.68 20.78 2.86
CA VAL A 137 -38.42 19.66 3.78
C VAL A 137 -37.14 19.91 4.56
N LEU A 138 -36.09 20.39 3.89
CA LEU A 138 -34.80 20.69 4.52
C LEU A 138 -34.92 21.81 5.57
N ARG A 139 -35.72 22.85 5.27
CA ARG A 139 -36.01 23.95 6.22
C ARG A 139 -36.73 23.45 7.47
N ARG A 140 -37.71 22.54 7.31
CA ARG A 140 -38.41 21.93 8.45
C ARG A 140 -37.47 21.10 9.31
N GLU A 141 -36.59 20.33 8.67
CA GLU A 141 -35.63 19.49 9.39
C GLU A 141 -34.63 20.33 10.19
N ILE A 142 -34.06 21.38 9.59
CA ILE A 142 -33.21 22.35 10.29
C ILE A 142 -33.93 22.96 11.51
N ALA A 143 -35.18 23.39 11.33
CA ALA A 143 -35.97 23.97 12.43
C ALA A 143 -36.18 22.96 13.57
N SER A 144 -36.46 21.69 13.25
CA SER A 144 -36.65 20.63 14.25
C SER A 144 -35.36 20.23 14.97
N LEU A 145 -34.22 20.25 14.27
CA LEU A 145 -32.92 19.97 14.87
C LEU A 145 -32.51 21.11 15.81
N GLN A 146 -32.79 22.36 15.43
CA GLN A 146 -32.55 23.51 16.28
C GLN A 146 -33.40 23.47 17.56
N SER A 147 -34.66 23.03 17.49
CA SER A 147 -35.49 22.90 18.69
C SER A 147 -34.98 21.78 19.61
N ARG A 148 -34.58 20.63 19.06
CA ARG A 148 -33.98 19.53 19.83
C ARG A 148 -32.66 19.94 20.49
N LEU A 149 -31.85 20.75 19.80
CA LEU A 149 -30.60 21.25 20.37
C LEU A 149 -30.88 22.20 21.54
N ARG A 150 -31.86 23.11 21.40
CA ARG A 150 -32.29 23.98 22.50
C ARG A 150 -32.84 23.21 23.69
N GLU A 151 -33.57 22.12 23.45
CA GLU A 151 -34.05 21.24 24.51
C GLU A 151 -32.89 20.56 25.25
N VAL A 152 -31.88 20.09 24.51
CA VAL A 152 -30.65 19.51 25.08
C VAL A 152 -29.80 20.57 25.80
N GLU A 153 -29.72 21.80 25.30
CA GLU A 153 -29.00 22.91 25.95
C GLU A 153 -29.74 23.42 27.20
N ALA A 154 -31.07 23.45 27.17
CA ALA A 154 -31.91 23.82 28.30
C ALA A 154 -31.98 22.72 29.37
N THR A 155 -31.64 21.47 29.00
CA THR A 155 -31.49 20.37 29.95
C THR A 155 -30.04 20.36 30.44
N PRO A 156 -29.72 20.86 31.66
CA PRO A 156 -28.37 20.81 32.17
C PRO A 156 -27.91 19.35 32.25
N SER A 157 -26.80 19.06 31.57
CA SER A 157 -26.12 17.77 31.46
C SER A 157 -26.26 16.88 32.72
N ALA A 158 -27.15 15.89 32.65
CA ALA A 158 -27.15 14.74 33.54
C ALA A 158 -26.19 13.64 33.04
N LYS A 159 -25.12 14.03 32.32
CA LYS A 159 -24.08 13.10 31.84
C LYS A 159 -22.71 13.56 32.35
N GLY A 160 -22.61 13.61 33.67
CA GLY A 160 -21.37 13.91 34.40
C GLY A 160 -21.35 13.39 35.85
N ALA A 161 -22.32 12.59 36.29
CA ALA A 161 -22.31 12.01 37.64
C ALA A 161 -21.63 10.63 37.63
N PRO A 162 -20.55 10.41 38.40
CA PRO A 162 -19.98 9.07 38.55
C PRO A 162 -21.00 8.14 39.25
N PRO A 163 -21.00 6.83 38.94
CA PRO A 163 -21.94 5.89 39.54
C PRO A 163 -21.76 5.86 41.07
N PRO A 164 -22.84 5.75 41.86
CA PRO A 164 -22.72 5.66 43.31
C PRO A 164 -21.98 4.36 43.68
N ALA A 165 -20.87 4.51 44.40
CA ALA A 165 -20.25 3.41 45.11
C ALA A 165 -21.14 3.04 46.30
N LEU A 166 -21.75 1.86 46.24
CA LEU A 166 -21.96 0.87 47.31
C LEU A 166 -22.91 -0.23 46.79
#